data_AF-A0A936JQZ4-F1
#
_entry.id   AF-A0A936JQZ4-F1
#
_cell.length_a   1.000
_cell.length_b   1.000
_cell.length_c   1.000
_cell.angle_alpha   90.00
_cell.angle_beta   90.00
_cell.angle_gamma   90.00
#
_symmetry.space_group_name_H-M   'P 1'
#
loop_
_entity.id
_entity.type
_entity.pdbx_description
1 polymer ?
#
loop_
_entity_poly.entity_id
_entity_poly.type
_entity_poly.pdbx_seq_one_letter_code
_entity_poly.pdbx_strand_id
1 'polypeptide(L)'
;MKKELQGYASIVRYADDFIILVERESDCTLILEALRLRLAKFKLELSETKTSLVKFGRNTDTSDERKHPGTFDFLGFTHYCGKTKAGKFKVCRRTSKSRFRLGIRKVSVFLKEHKNTYTLQELWESISQMVRGHYHYYGVSENSKSLWNYKDKVKKLLYKWLNRRSQKKSYTGEFQAVCIQVSTSGTQDIRKLL
;
A
#
# COMPACT_ATOMS: atom_id res chain seq x y z
N MET A 1 0.39 25.70 23.06
CA MET A 1 0.04 24.44 22.36
C MET A 1 -1.22 23.78 22.95
N LYS A 2 -1.19 22.90 23.97
CA LYS A 2 -2.45 22.24 24.45
C LYS A 2 -3.48 23.21 25.07
N LYS A 3 -3.06 24.42 25.47
CA LYS A 3 -3.91 25.49 26.01
C LYS A 3 -4.55 26.41 24.94
N GLU A 4 -4.14 26.33 23.68
CA GLU A 4 -4.64 27.22 22.59
C GLU A 4 -5.52 26.47 21.58
N LEU A 5 -5.44 25.13 21.59
CA LEU A 5 -6.27 24.32 20.72
C LEU A 5 -7.69 24.32 21.27
N GLN A 6 -8.62 24.78 20.43
CA GLN A 6 -10.00 24.79 20.84
C GLN A 6 -10.61 23.39 20.63
N GLY A 7 -10.23 22.67 19.58
CA GLY A 7 -10.80 21.37 19.17
C GLY A 7 -9.92 20.16 19.49
N TYR A 8 -10.41 18.96 19.13
CA TYR A 8 -9.64 17.73 19.31
C TYR A 8 -8.42 17.69 18.38
N ALA A 9 -7.26 17.32 18.93
CA ALA A 9 -6.03 17.09 18.19
C ALA A 9 -5.32 15.82 18.67
N SER A 10 -4.84 15.00 17.73
CA SER A 10 -4.11 13.77 18.01
C SER A 10 -2.97 13.58 17.01
N ILE A 11 -1.86 13.01 17.45
CA ILE A 11 -0.69 12.73 16.61
C ILE A 11 -0.46 11.22 16.49
N VAL A 12 -0.25 10.77 15.26
CA VAL A 12 0.18 9.40 14.94
C VAL A 12 1.56 9.51 14.31
N ARG A 13 2.57 8.92 14.94
CA ARG A 13 3.97 8.97 14.48
C ARG A 13 4.53 7.57 14.26
N TYR A 14 5.28 7.41 13.18
CA TYR A 14 6.09 6.25 12.88
C TYR A 14 7.47 6.72 12.39
N ALA A 15 8.49 6.53 13.23
CA ALA A 15 9.82 7.11 13.01
C ALA A 15 9.74 8.63 12.69
N ASP A 16 10.12 9.04 11.49
CA ASP A 16 10.11 10.42 11.01
C ASP A 16 8.79 10.84 10.35
N ASP A 17 7.96 9.87 9.94
CA ASP A 17 6.67 10.13 9.30
C ASP A 17 5.59 10.30 10.39
N PHE A 18 4.83 11.40 10.34
CA PHE A 18 3.73 11.62 11.27
C PHE A 18 2.50 12.22 10.58
N ILE A 19 1.34 11.97 11.18
CA ILE A 19 0.05 12.59 10.84
C ILE A 19 -0.46 13.28 12.10
N ILE A 20 -0.99 14.48 11.93
CA ILE A 20 -1.72 15.17 12.99
C ILE A 20 -3.18 15.29 12.54
N LEU A 21 -4.05 14.68 13.33
CA LEU A 21 -5.48 14.72 13.17
C LEU A 21 -6.00 15.92 13.95
N VAL A 22 -6.72 16.80 13.28
CA VAL A 22 -7.29 18.02 13.87
C VAL A 22 -8.74 18.13 13.46
N GLU A 23 -9.60 18.51 14.41
CA GLU A 23 -11.03 18.69 14.17
C GLU A 23 -11.34 20.00 13.41
N ARG A 24 -10.63 21.08 13.74
CA ARG A 24 -10.84 22.42 13.16
C ARG A 24 -9.69 22.84 12.24
N GLU A 25 -10.05 23.54 11.17
CA GLU A 25 -9.09 24.11 10.23
C GLU A 25 -8.21 25.20 10.89
N SER A 26 -8.78 26.03 11.78
CA SER A 26 -8.07 27.06 12.54
C SER A 26 -6.99 26.50 13.48
N ASP A 27 -7.27 25.36 14.11
CA ASP A 27 -6.30 24.67 14.97
C ASP A 27 -5.16 24.08 14.11
N CYS A 28 -5.44 23.71 12.86
CA CYS A 28 -4.46 23.12 11.97
C CYS A 28 -3.41 24.15 11.50
N THR A 29 -3.82 25.38 11.19
CA THR A 29 -2.90 26.46 10.83
C THR A 29 -1.97 26.82 11.99
N LEU A 30 -2.50 26.92 13.21
CA LEU A 30 -1.72 27.16 14.42
C LEU A 30 -0.68 26.05 14.68
N ILE A 31 -1.08 24.78 14.51
CA ILE A 31 -0.17 23.64 14.65
C ILE A 31 0.93 23.68 13.58
N LEU A 32 0.58 24.01 12.34
CA LEU A 32 1.53 24.08 11.22
C LEU A 32 2.61 25.14 11.47
N GLU A 33 2.22 26.33 11.93
CA GLU A 33 3.15 27.41 12.29
C GLU A 33 4.07 27.00 13.44
N ALA A 34 3.51 26.41 14.49
CA ALA A 34 4.32 25.95 15.62
C ALA A 34 5.29 24.82 15.27
N LEU A 35 4.90 23.93 14.34
CA LEU A 35 5.80 22.91 13.80
C LEU A 35 6.95 23.52 13.02
N ARG A 36 6.67 24.51 12.17
CA ARG A 36 7.72 25.26 11.44
C ARG A 36 8.73 25.87 12.41
N LEU A 37 8.24 26.58 13.44
CA LEU A 37 9.11 27.16 14.47
C LEU A 37 9.91 26.12 15.25
N ARG A 38 9.30 24.97 15.57
CA ARG A 38 9.98 23.89 16.30
C ARG A 38 11.06 23.21 15.45
N LEU A 39 10.79 22.93 14.18
CA LEU A 39 11.77 22.33 13.26
C LEU A 39 12.93 23.28 12.99
N ALA A 40 12.67 24.58 12.87
CA ALA A 40 13.70 25.60 12.71
C ALA A 40 14.73 25.58 13.86
N LYS A 41 14.31 25.30 15.11
CA LYS A 41 15.22 25.14 16.25
C LYS A 41 16.21 23.99 16.07
N PHE A 42 15.82 22.96 15.34
CA PHE A 42 16.68 21.82 15.01
C PHE A 42 17.36 21.96 13.64
N LYS A 43 17.31 23.16 13.03
CA LYS A 43 17.83 23.43 11.67
C LYS A 43 17.21 22.53 10.59
N LEU A 44 15.95 22.14 10.80
CA LEU A 44 15.17 21.36 9.84
C LEU A 44 14.10 22.25 9.21
N GLU A 45 13.87 22.06 7.91
CA GLU A 45 12.80 22.74 7.18
C GLU A 45 11.65 21.79 6.87
N LEU A 46 10.43 22.32 6.97
CA LEU A 46 9.24 21.58 6.62
C LEU A 46 9.11 21.53 5.09
N SER A 47 9.08 20.34 4.51
CA SER A 47 8.89 20.17 3.07
C SER A 47 7.43 20.49 2.69
N GLU A 48 7.25 21.58 1.94
CA GLU A 48 5.92 22.02 1.44
C GLU A 48 5.31 21.03 0.44
N THR A 49 6.15 20.29 -0.28
CA THR A 49 5.71 19.25 -1.21
C THR A 49 5.24 17.97 -0.51
N LYS A 50 5.74 17.68 0.70
CA LYS A 50 5.34 16.51 1.49
C LYS A 50 4.21 16.81 2.47
N THR A 51 4.14 18.04 2.97
CA THR A 51 3.15 18.42 3.97
C THR A 51 1.90 18.95 3.28
N SER A 52 0.80 18.20 3.38
CA SER A 52 -0.47 18.57 2.76
C SER A 52 -1.56 18.58 3.82
N LEU A 53 -2.37 19.65 3.83
CA LEU A 53 -3.63 19.70 4.57
C LEU A 53 -4.68 18.91 3.78
N VAL A 54 -5.12 17.80 4.36
CA VAL A 54 -6.09 16.91 3.73
C VAL A 54 -7.37 16.93 4.56
N LYS A 55 -8.45 17.47 3.99
CA LYS A 55 -9.78 17.39 4.62
C LYS A 55 -10.22 15.93 4.65
N PHE A 56 -10.34 15.36 5.85
CA PHE A 56 -10.61 13.93 6.06
C PHE A 56 -11.60 13.75 7.21
N GLY A 57 -12.70 13.03 7.01
CA GLY A 57 -13.65 12.78 8.09
C GLY A 57 -15.05 12.37 7.64
N ARG A 58 -15.97 12.32 8.61
CA ARG A 58 -17.38 11.92 8.38
C ARG A 58 -18.16 12.92 7.53
N ASN A 59 -17.82 14.20 7.62
CA ASN A 59 -18.53 15.32 7.01
C ASN A 59 -17.93 15.75 5.66
N THR A 60 -17.00 14.98 5.09
CA THR A 60 -16.50 15.26 3.74
C THR A 60 -17.50 14.71 2.73
N ASP A 61 -18.05 15.57 1.88
CA ASP A 61 -18.99 15.18 0.81
C ASP A 61 -18.41 14.05 -0.04
N THR A 62 -18.98 12.85 0.10
CA THR A 62 -18.61 11.68 -0.71
C THR A 62 -19.40 11.62 -2.02
N SER A 63 -20.09 12.71 -2.40
CA SER A 63 -21.00 12.79 -3.54
C SER A 63 -20.29 12.71 -4.89
N ASP A 64 -18.99 12.99 -4.94
CA ASP A 64 -18.18 12.91 -6.15
C ASP A 64 -17.28 11.65 -6.12
N GLU A 65 -17.81 10.50 -6.54
CA GLU A 65 -17.08 9.22 -6.57
C GLU A 65 -15.78 9.27 -7.40
N ARG A 66 -15.67 10.24 -8.31
CA ARG A 66 -14.52 10.43 -9.21
C ARG A 66 -13.39 11.25 -8.58
N LYS A 67 -13.69 12.05 -7.55
CA LYS A 67 -12.73 12.80 -6.74
C LYS A 67 -13.00 12.46 -5.29
N HIS A 68 -12.50 11.33 -4.79
CA HIS A 68 -12.53 11.05 -3.35
C HIS A 68 -11.89 12.25 -2.60
N PRO A 69 -12.66 13.16 -1.97
CA PRO A 69 -12.06 14.27 -1.26
C PRO A 69 -11.48 13.67 0.01
N GLY A 70 -10.20 13.93 0.28
CA GLY A 70 -9.55 13.41 1.46
C GLY A 70 -8.92 12.03 1.30
N THR A 71 -8.00 11.87 0.35
CA THR A 71 -7.11 10.70 0.36
C THR A 71 -5.68 11.13 0.63
N PHE A 72 -4.97 10.38 1.45
CA PHE A 72 -3.55 10.62 1.71
C PHE A 72 -2.80 9.30 1.81
N ASP A 73 -1.50 9.35 1.47
CA ASP A 73 -0.61 8.21 1.56
C ASP A 73 0.14 8.24 2.89
N PHE A 74 0.12 7.14 3.65
CA PHE A 74 0.88 6.97 4.89
C PHE A 74 1.29 5.51 5.07
N LEU A 75 2.55 5.27 5.44
CA LEU A 75 3.14 3.93 5.61
C LEU A 75 2.94 3.00 4.40
N GLY A 76 2.86 3.58 3.20
CA GLY A 76 2.65 2.82 1.97
C GLY A 76 1.19 2.41 1.70
N PHE A 77 0.24 2.93 2.47
CA PHE A 77 -1.19 2.80 2.23
C PHE A 77 -1.79 4.14 1.82
N THR A 78 -2.69 4.11 0.84
CA THR A 78 -3.61 5.21 0.61
C THR A 78 -4.80 5.04 1.55
N HIS A 79 -4.98 5.99 2.44
CA HIS A 79 -6.14 6.11 3.32
C HIS A 79 -7.24 6.89 2.60
N TYR A 80 -8.47 6.41 2.70
CA TYR A 80 -9.62 7.06 2.09
C TYR A 80 -10.88 6.86 2.93
N CYS A 81 -11.79 7.83 2.84
CA CYS A 81 -13.12 7.74 3.44
C CYS A 81 -13.97 6.74 2.65
N GLY A 82 -14.57 5.78 3.34
CA GLY A 82 -15.52 4.83 2.78
C GLY A 82 -16.71 4.62 3.71
N LYS A 83 -17.61 3.73 3.30
CA LYS A 83 -18.76 3.31 4.10
C LYS A 83 -18.70 1.79 4.31
N THR A 84 -19.13 1.34 5.47
CA THR A 84 -19.37 -0.07 5.74
C THR A 84 -20.56 -0.56 4.92
N LYS A 85 -20.76 -1.88 4.83
CA LYS A 85 -21.98 -2.47 4.24
C LYS A 85 -23.27 -1.96 4.91
N ALA A 86 -23.19 -1.60 6.19
CA ALA A 86 -24.29 -1.01 6.97
C ALA A 86 -24.38 0.53 6.84
N GLY A 87 -23.69 1.14 5.87
CA GLY A 87 -23.74 2.59 5.60
C GLY A 87 -22.95 3.48 6.56
N LYS A 88 -22.42 2.95 7.68
CA LYS A 88 -21.61 3.71 8.64
C LYS A 88 -20.26 4.12 8.05
N PHE A 89 -19.78 5.32 8.40
CA PHE A 89 -18.45 5.82 8.01
C PHE A 89 -17.34 4.88 8.48
N LYS A 90 -16.36 4.63 7.60
CA LYS A 90 -15.17 3.84 7.86
C LYS A 90 -13.97 4.42 7.14
N VAL A 91 -12.82 4.39 7.80
CA VAL A 91 -11.52 4.64 7.14
C VAL A 91 -11.06 3.36 6.47
N CYS A 92 -10.99 3.40 5.15
CA CYS A 92 -10.51 2.29 4.34
C CYS A 92 -9.05 2.51 3.95
N ARG A 93 -8.33 1.41 3.73
CA ARG A 93 -6.91 1.43 3.33
C ARG A 93 -6.72 0.57 2.10
N ARG A 94 -5.92 1.06 1.17
CA ARG A 94 -5.45 0.28 0.02
C ARG A 94 -3.95 0.46 -0.15
N THR A 95 -3.26 -0.49 -0.75
CA THR A 95 -1.84 -0.32 -1.12
C THR A 95 -1.68 0.96 -1.96
N SER A 96 -0.74 1.81 -1.61
CA SER A 96 -0.52 3.04 -2.38
C SER A 96 -0.06 2.71 -3.79
N LYS A 97 -0.47 3.53 -4.78
CA LYS A 97 -0.13 3.30 -6.19
C LYS A 97 1.40 3.28 -6.40
N SER A 98 2.12 4.12 -5.67
CA SER A 98 3.59 4.17 -5.71
C SER A 98 4.21 2.87 -5.22
N ARG A 99 3.78 2.35 -4.06
CA ARG A 99 4.30 1.10 -3.49
C ARG A 99 3.87 -0.13 -4.28
N PHE A 100 2.65 -0.16 -4.82
CA PHE A 100 2.19 -1.21 -5.72
C PHE A 100 3.10 -1.31 -6.95
N ARG A 101 3.33 -0.18 -7.64
CA ARG A 101 4.22 -0.14 -8.82
C ARG A 101 5.64 -0.52 -8.46
N LEU A 102 6.15 -0.06 -7.32
CA LEU A 102 7.47 -0.44 -6.84
C LEU A 102 7.58 -1.95 -6.61
N GLY A 103 6.59 -2.58 -5.98
CA GLY A 103 6.55 -4.02 -5.75
C GLY A 103 6.56 -4.82 -7.05
N ILE A 104 5.78 -4.42 -8.05
CA ILE A 104 5.77 -5.05 -9.37
C ILE A 104 7.10 -4.85 -10.10
N ARG A 105 7.69 -3.65 -10.00
CA ARG A 105 9.00 -3.36 -10.60
C ARG A 105 10.10 -4.23 -9.99
N LYS A 106 10.12 -4.38 -8.66
CA LYS A 106 11.06 -5.26 -7.96
C LYS A 106 11.00 -6.70 -8.49
N VAL A 107 9.79 -7.25 -8.60
CA VAL A 107 9.59 -8.59 -9.17
C VAL A 107 10.07 -8.66 -10.63
N SER A 108 9.75 -7.65 -11.45
CA SER A 108 10.18 -7.64 -12.85
C SER A 108 11.70 -7.54 -13.01
N VAL A 109 12.38 -6.77 -12.16
CA VAL A 109 13.85 -6.63 -12.16
C VAL A 109 14.48 -7.94 -11.72
N PHE A 110 14.02 -8.50 -10.60
CA PHE A 110 14.47 -9.79 -10.09
C PHE A 110 14.35 -10.90 -11.14
N LEU A 111 13.20 -11.01 -11.82
CA LEU A 111 13.01 -11.98 -12.90
C LEU A 111 13.95 -11.74 -14.09
N LYS A 112 14.19 -10.49 -14.46
CA LYS A 112 15.08 -10.16 -15.58
C LYS A 112 16.52 -10.58 -15.31
N GLU A 113 16.99 -10.38 -14.08
CA GLU A 113 18.34 -10.70 -13.62
C GLU A 113 18.54 -12.21 -13.48
N HIS A 114 17.61 -12.91 -12.84
CA HIS A 114 17.81 -14.31 -12.43
C HIS A 114 17.23 -15.35 -13.41
N LYS A 115 16.56 -14.94 -14.50
CA LYS A 115 15.91 -15.86 -15.46
C LYS A 115 16.80 -16.97 -16.02
N ASN A 116 18.10 -16.70 -16.21
CA ASN A 116 19.04 -17.63 -16.84
C ASN A 116 19.95 -18.31 -15.82
N THR A 117 20.19 -17.66 -14.68
CA THR A 117 21.11 -18.13 -13.64
C THR A 117 20.42 -19.10 -12.69
N TYR A 118 19.14 -18.89 -12.37
CA TYR A 118 18.42 -19.70 -11.38
C TYR A 118 17.73 -20.90 -12.03
N THR A 119 17.62 -21.98 -11.27
CA THR A 119 16.70 -23.08 -11.57
C THR A 119 15.24 -22.62 -11.45
N LEU A 120 14.30 -23.41 -11.98
CA LEU A 120 12.87 -23.11 -11.84
C LEU A 120 12.43 -23.11 -10.38
N GLN A 121 12.99 -24.00 -9.56
CA GLN A 121 12.65 -24.12 -8.15
C GLN A 121 13.11 -22.89 -7.35
N GLU A 122 14.36 -22.46 -7.49
CA GLU A 122 14.88 -21.28 -6.79
C GLU A 122 14.11 -20.00 -7.18
N LEU A 123 13.77 -19.88 -8.46
CA LEU A 123 12.95 -18.77 -8.94
C LEU A 123 11.56 -18.80 -8.31
N TRP A 124 10.98 -19.98 -8.20
CA TRP A 124 9.66 -20.20 -7.61
C TRP A 124 9.64 -19.84 -6.12
N GLU A 125 10.62 -20.31 -5.36
CA GLU A 125 10.76 -20.04 -3.93
C GLU A 125 10.93 -18.54 -3.67
N SER A 126 11.81 -17.88 -4.42
CA SER A 126 12.07 -16.44 -4.31
C SER A 126 10.81 -15.62 -4.58
N ILE A 127 10.07 -15.93 -5.66
CA ILE A 127 8.83 -15.22 -5.99
C ILE A 127 7.74 -15.50 -4.95
N SER A 128 7.66 -16.73 -4.44
CA SER A 128 6.72 -17.09 -3.38
C SER A 128 6.99 -16.29 -2.11
N GLN A 129 8.26 -16.12 -1.72
CA GLN A 129 8.65 -15.27 -0.59
C GLN A 129 8.28 -13.80 -0.83
N MET A 130 8.53 -13.25 -2.01
CA MET A 130 8.16 -11.87 -2.35
C MET A 130 6.64 -11.64 -2.27
N VAL A 131 5.84 -12.57 -2.81
CA VAL A 131 4.38 -12.49 -2.77
C VAL A 131 3.88 -12.63 -1.33
N ARG A 132 4.43 -13.57 -0.54
CA ARG A 132 4.09 -13.76 0.86
C ARG A 132 4.38 -12.50 1.68
N GLY A 133 5.56 -11.90 1.51
CA GLY A 133 5.92 -10.66 2.18
C GLY A 133 4.97 -9.50 1.82
N HIS A 134 4.57 -9.40 0.54
CA HIS A 134 3.58 -8.41 0.13
C HIS A 134 2.22 -8.65 0.81
N TYR A 135 1.81 -9.90 0.94
CA TYR A 135 0.53 -10.27 1.56
C TYR A 135 0.53 -10.04 3.07
N HIS A 136 1.63 -10.34 3.76
CA HIS A 136 1.75 -10.07 5.20
C HIS A 136 1.66 -8.58 5.51
N TYR A 137 2.29 -7.73 4.69
CA TYR A 137 2.26 -6.28 4.95
C TYR A 137 0.94 -5.64 4.49
N TYR A 138 0.48 -5.95 3.28
CA TYR A 138 -0.69 -5.30 2.68
C TYR A 138 -2.01 -6.06 2.89
N GLY A 139 -1.99 -7.15 3.67
CA GLY A 139 -3.11 -8.01 4.04
C GLY A 139 -4.12 -7.36 4.99
N VAL A 140 -4.55 -6.14 4.68
CA VAL A 140 -5.51 -5.37 5.48
C VAL A 140 -6.91 -5.45 4.88
N SER A 141 -7.93 -5.33 5.72
CA SER A 141 -9.34 -5.29 5.29
C SER A 141 -9.56 -4.21 4.22
N GLU A 142 -10.42 -4.48 3.24
CA GLU A 142 -10.71 -3.64 2.05
C GLU A 142 -9.61 -3.60 0.96
N ASN A 143 -8.44 -4.22 1.17
CA ASN A 143 -7.35 -4.23 0.18
C ASN A 143 -7.29 -5.50 -0.70
N SER A 144 -8.29 -6.39 -0.60
CA SER A 144 -8.31 -7.68 -1.30
C SER A 144 -8.10 -7.53 -2.81
N LYS A 145 -8.78 -6.57 -3.46
CA LYS A 145 -8.65 -6.30 -4.90
C LYS A 145 -7.21 -5.96 -5.31
N SER A 146 -6.49 -5.20 -4.50
CA SER A 146 -5.08 -4.87 -4.75
C SER A 146 -4.19 -6.11 -4.67
N LEU A 147 -4.41 -6.97 -3.66
CA LEU A 147 -3.65 -8.21 -3.48
C LEU A 147 -3.89 -9.21 -4.63
N TRP A 148 -5.12 -9.31 -5.12
CA TRP A 148 -5.46 -10.10 -6.31
C TRP A 148 -4.77 -9.56 -7.56
N ASN A 149 -4.85 -8.25 -7.79
CA ASN A 149 -4.17 -7.59 -8.91
C ASN A 149 -2.65 -7.76 -8.85
N TYR A 150 -2.06 -7.71 -7.65
CA TYR A 150 -0.62 -7.93 -7.46
C TYR A 150 -0.24 -9.35 -7.91
N LYS A 151 -0.96 -10.36 -7.41
CA LYS A 151 -0.73 -11.77 -7.79
C LYS A 151 -0.92 -12.02 -9.28
N ASP A 152 -1.97 -11.47 -9.89
CA ASP A 152 -2.20 -11.58 -11.33
C ASP A 152 -1.05 -10.95 -12.15
N LYS A 153 -0.58 -9.77 -11.75
CA LYS A 153 0.56 -9.11 -12.41
C LYS A 153 1.86 -9.90 -12.25
N VAL A 154 2.13 -10.44 -11.06
CA VAL A 154 3.30 -11.30 -10.81
C VAL A 154 3.23 -12.56 -11.68
N LYS A 155 2.07 -13.22 -11.77
CA LYS A 155 1.86 -14.37 -12.67
C LYS A 155 2.14 -14.03 -14.13
N LYS A 156 1.62 -12.90 -14.62
CA LYS A 156 1.86 -12.43 -16.00
C LYS A 156 3.35 -12.15 -16.26
N LEU A 157 4.06 -11.60 -15.27
CA LEU A 157 5.50 -11.38 -15.36
C LEU A 157 6.28 -12.69 -15.41
N LEU A 158 5.95 -13.64 -14.53
CA LEU A 158 6.52 -14.98 -14.53
C LEU A 158 6.36 -15.65 -15.90
N TYR A 159 5.11 -15.72 -16.39
CA TYR A 159 4.80 -16.28 -17.71
C TYR A 159 5.62 -15.64 -18.84
N LYS A 160 5.71 -14.30 -18.83
CA LYS A 160 6.48 -13.54 -19.83
C LYS A 160 7.96 -13.91 -19.81
N TRP A 161 8.58 -13.99 -18.63
CA TRP A 161 10.02 -14.22 -18.51
C TRP A 161 10.42 -15.68 -18.69
N LEU A 162 9.57 -16.63 -18.25
CA LEU A 162 9.78 -18.06 -18.47
C LEU A 162 9.71 -18.43 -19.95
N ASN A 163 8.73 -17.91 -20.69
CA ASN A 163 8.66 -18.12 -22.15
C ASN A 163 9.84 -17.47 -22.90
N ARG A 164 10.39 -16.36 -22.38
CA ARG A 164 11.61 -15.74 -22.95
C ARG A 164 12.87 -16.55 -22.69
N ARG A 165 12.95 -17.29 -21.57
CA ARG A 165 14.06 -18.21 -21.27
C ARG A 165 14.09 -19.38 -22.24
N SER A 166 12.93 -19.96 -22.55
CA SER A 166 12.83 -21.20 -23.34
C SER A 166 12.99 -20.99 -24.86
N GLN A 167 13.02 -19.74 -25.36
CA GLN A 167 13.00 -19.38 -26.80
C GLN A 167 11.84 -20.01 -27.63
N LYS A 168 10.92 -20.71 -26.96
CA LYS A 168 9.70 -21.34 -27.49
C LYS A 168 8.55 -20.99 -26.54
N LYS A 169 7.31 -20.92 -27.06
CA LYS A 169 6.10 -20.80 -26.23
C LYS A 169 5.79 -22.15 -25.58
N SER A 170 6.69 -22.63 -24.73
CA SER A 170 6.58 -23.93 -24.07
C SER A 170 5.56 -23.91 -22.94
N TYR A 171 5.26 -22.73 -22.39
CA TYR A 171 4.27 -22.56 -21.34
C TYR A 171 2.97 -21.99 -21.93
N THR A 172 1.90 -22.79 -21.93
CA THR A 172 0.54 -22.45 -22.38
C THR A 172 -0.29 -21.90 -21.21
N GLY A 173 -1.53 -21.46 -21.46
CA GLY A 173 -2.43 -20.89 -20.43
C GLY A 173 -2.60 -21.76 -19.17
N GLU A 174 -2.44 -23.08 -19.28
CA GLU A 174 -2.53 -24.06 -18.18
C GLU A 174 -1.35 -24.02 -17.19
N PHE A 175 -0.21 -23.41 -17.55
CA PHE A 175 0.89 -23.16 -16.61
C PHE A 175 0.48 -22.22 -15.45
N GLN A 176 -0.66 -21.53 -15.61
CA GLN A 176 -1.29 -20.71 -14.57
C GLN A 176 -1.85 -21.54 -13.40
N ALA A 177 -2.14 -22.83 -13.59
CA ALA A 177 -2.71 -23.70 -12.55
C ALA A 177 -1.64 -24.23 -11.58
N VAL A 178 -0.49 -24.67 -12.10
CA VAL A 178 0.62 -25.24 -11.30
C VAL A 178 1.25 -24.19 -10.38
N CYS A 179 1.36 -22.93 -10.84
CA CYS A 179 1.86 -21.81 -10.05
C CYS A 179 0.97 -21.46 -8.82
N ILE A 180 -0.21 -22.05 -8.65
CA ILE A 180 -1.05 -21.78 -7.45
C ILE A 180 -0.83 -22.86 -6.39
N GLN A 181 -0.47 -24.08 -6.77
CA GLN A 181 -0.52 -25.23 -5.88
C GLN A 181 0.68 -25.33 -4.92
N VAL A 182 1.85 -24.82 -5.28
CA VAL A 182 3.03 -24.88 -4.40
C VAL A 182 2.96 -23.85 -3.25
N SER A 183 2.10 -22.82 -3.37
CA SER A 183 1.79 -21.93 -2.24
C SER A 183 0.79 -22.52 -1.23
N THR A 184 0.13 -23.63 -1.55
CA THR A 184 -0.85 -24.28 -0.66
C THR A 184 -0.29 -25.47 0.11
N SER A 185 0.81 -26.08 -0.35
CA SER A 185 1.40 -27.28 0.29
C SER A 185 2.10 -27.02 1.63
N GLY A 186 2.30 -25.74 1.99
CA GLY A 186 2.80 -25.33 3.32
C GLY A 186 1.80 -24.45 4.09
N THR A 187 0.55 -24.39 3.64
CA THR A 187 -0.41 -23.38 4.08
C THR A 187 -1.76 -24.02 4.36
N GLN A 188 -1.80 -24.99 5.27
CA GLN A 188 -3.05 -25.54 5.79
C GLN A 188 -3.84 -24.55 6.67
N ASP A 189 -3.36 -23.32 6.93
CA ASP A 189 -3.94 -22.44 7.96
C ASP A 189 -4.18 -20.98 7.54
N ILE A 190 -4.66 -20.72 6.31
CA ILE A 190 -5.20 -19.37 5.95
C ILE A 190 -6.74 -19.35 5.87
N ARG A 191 -7.41 -20.52 5.92
CA ARG A 191 -8.87 -20.60 5.98
C ARG A 191 -9.48 -20.30 7.37
N LYS A 192 -8.66 -19.94 8.38
CA LYS A 192 -9.13 -19.49 9.70
C LYS A 192 -9.26 -17.96 9.86
N LEU A 193 -9.04 -17.17 8.79
CA LEU A 193 -9.06 -15.69 8.86
C LEU A 193 -9.96 -15.02 7.80
N LEU A 194 -11.08 -15.66 7.47
CA LEU A 194 -12.30 -15.04 6.94
C LEU A 194 -13.50 -15.65 7.66
#